data_AF-A0A967N9M0-F1
#
_entry.id   AF-A0A967N9M0-F1
#
_cell.length_a   1.000
_cell.length_b   1.000
_cell.length_c   1.000
_cell.angle_alpha   90.00
_cell.angle_beta   90.00
_cell.angle_gamma   90.00
#
_symmetry.space_group_name_H-M   'P 1'
#
loop_
_entity.id
_entity.type
_entity.pdbx_description
1 polymer ?
#
loop_
_entity_poly.entity_id
_entity_poly.type
_entity_poly.pdbx_seq_one_letter_code
_entity_poly.pdbx_strand_id
1 'polypeptide(L)'
;LLPLKSGREIELRGGSSDVGSGNRGITVTDRHGDTVELRWRDLDRIDFRAPPGDDLPPGVGRRLHGTLETRDAGRYTGYVAWDADEILTTDVLDGDEDGRDREIPFGEIAAIERDGPSGARVVLRSGEEVRLTGSNDVDGSNRGISVADPALGQVTVGWDEFESLTFSEPERSLGYDAFDGGAPLHGTVVDEEETAWSGRVRWDNDESHSWELLNGDYRGAEFEVELSTVSWIRRRSSRVAEVFLRDGRVLELEGSNDVDRRNKGIFVIPEGGGAVAVPWEEFRELRLRRD
;
A
#
# COMPACT_ATOMS: atom_id res chain seq x y z
N LEU A 1 -23.14 -6.87 -0.37
CA LEU A 1 -22.35 -7.44 0.74
C LEU A 1 -21.01 -7.86 0.17
N LEU A 2 -19.92 -7.52 0.85
CA LEU A 2 -18.57 -7.93 0.51
C LEU A 2 -18.14 -9.03 1.49
N PRO A 3 -18.11 -10.31 1.07
CA PRO A 3 -17.53 -11.38 1.87
C PRO A 3 -16.01 -11.31 1.81
N LEU A 4 -15.36 -11.22 2.97
CA LEU A 4 -13.91 -11.27 3.12
C LEU A 4 -13.44 -12.72 3.23
N LYS A 5 -12.15 -12.96 2.95
CA LYS A 5 -11.51 -14.27 3.16
C LYS A 5 -11.56 -14.76 4.61
N SER A 6 -11.62 -13.85 5.59
CA SER A 6 -11.87 -14.16 7.00
C SER A 6 -13.26 -14.73 7.28
N GLY A 7 -14.17 -14.74 6.30
CA GLY A 7 -15.57 -15.10 6.46
C GLY A 7 -16.44 -13.96 7.01
N ARG A 8 -15.85 -12.80 7.32
CA ARG A 8 -16.60 -11.59 7.71
C ARG A 8 -17.32 -11.02 6.49
N GLU A 9 -18.55 -10.59 6.67
CA GLU A 9 -19.31 -9.86 5.66
C GLU A 9 -19.37 -8.37 6.02
N ILE A 10 -19.10 -7.52 5.03
CA ILE A 10 -19.20 -6.06 5.16
C ILE A 10 -20.31 -5.55 4.25
N GLU A 11 -21.21 -4.75 4.81
CA GLU A 11 -22.17 -3.98 4.02
C GLU A 11 -21.55 -2.62 3.67
N LEU A 12 -21.20 -2.44 2.40
CA LEU A 12 -20.80 -1.14 1.87
C LEU A 12 -22.06 -0.31 1.62
N ARG A 13 -22.08 0.92 2.15
CA ARG A 13 -23.17 1.88 1.95
C ARG A 13 -22.63 3.16 1.31
N GLY A 14 -23.42 3.77 0.43
CA GLY A 14 -23.01 4.96 -0.33
C GLY A 14 -22.61 4.62 -1.77
N GLY A 15 -21.99 5.58 -2.45
CA GLY A 15 -21.43 5.39 -3.79
C GLY A 15 -20.06 6.07 -3.91
N SER A 16 -19.14 5.44 -4.62
CA SER A 16 -17.82 5.96 -4.99
C SER A 16 -17.56 5.72 -6.49
N SER A 17 -16.36 6.06 -6.96
CA SER A 17 -15.84 5.64 -8.27
C SER A 17 -15.57 4.13 -8.36
N ASP A 18 -15.48 3.43 -7.22
CA ASP A 18 -15.10 2.01 -7.15
C ASP A 18 -16.33 1.12 -6.99
N VAL A 19 -17.31 1.58 -6.21
CA VAL A 19 -18.55 0.83 -5.92
C VAL A 19 -19.77 1.74 -6.08
N GLY A 20 -20.76 1.27 -6.83
CA GLY A 20 -22.04 1.97 -7.01
C GLY A 20 -22.13 2.76 -8.31
N SER A 21 -23.07 3.71 -8.38
CA SER A 21 -23.41 4.42 -9.62
C SER A 21 -22.33 5.36 -10.16
N GLY A 22 -21.30 5.65 -9.37
CA GLY A 22 -20.14 6.43 -9.80
C GLY A 22 -19.06 5.61 -10.50
N ASN A 23 -19.14 4.28 -10.45
CA ASN A 23 -18.21 3.39 -11.14
C ASN A 23 -18.39 3.49 -12.66
N ARG A 24 -17.27 3.71 -13.37
CA ARG A 24 -17.26 3.94 -14.82
C ARG A 24 -17.43 2.66 -15.64
N GLY A 25 -17.32 1.50 -15.00
CA GLY A 25 -17.35 0.19 -15.63
C GLY A 25 -16.19 -0.68 -15.14
N ILE A 26 -16.29 -1.96 -15.42
CA ILE A 26 -15.26 -2.96 -15.18
C ILE A 26 -14.91 -3.60 -16.52
N THR A 27 -13.64 -3.52 -16.88
CA THR A 27 -13.10 -4.14 -18.08
C THR A 27 -12.63 -5.56 -17.73
N VAL A 28 -13.11 -6.55 -18.49
CA VAL A 28 -12.72 -7.96 -18.33
C VAL A 28 -12.07 -8.43 -19.62
N THR A 29 -10.82 -8.85 -19.53
CA THR A 29 -10.11 -9.50 -20.62
C THR A 29 -10.10 -11.00 -20.39
N ASP A 30 -10.57 -11.77 -21.37
CA ASP A 30 -10.59 -13.22 -21.30
C ASP A 30 -9.22 -13.82 -21.65
N ARG A 31 -9.08 -15.15 -21.54
CA ARG A 31 -7.81 -15.87 -21.82
C ARG A 31 -7.32 -15.75 -23.27
N HIS A 32 -8.18 -15.33 -24.20
CA HIS A 32 -7.85 -15.14 -25.61
C HIS A 32 -7.39 -13.71 -25.90
N GLY A 33 -7.51 -12.80 -24.93
CA GLY A 33 -7.20 -11.38 -25.07
C GLY A 33 -8.42 -10.56 -25.50
N ASP A 34 -9.62 -11.17 -25.58
CA ASP A 34 -10.84 -10.44 -25.92
C ASP A 34 -11.34 -9.66 -24.70
N THR A 35 -11.67 -8.39 -24.91
CA THR A 35 -12.06 -7.47 -23.84
C THR A 35 -13.53 -7.11 -23.92
N VAL A 36 -14.21 -7.13 -22.77
CA VAL A 36 -15.58 -6.62 -22.59
C VAL A 36 -15.63 -5.59 -21.47
N GLU A 37 -16.34 -4.49 -21.70
CA GLU A 37 -16.63 -3.47 -20.68
C GLU A 37 -18.02 -3.71 -20.10
N LEU A 38 -18.11 -3.88 -18.79
CA LEU A 38 -19.34 -4.13 -18.05
C LEU A 38 -19.66 -2.93 -17.16
N ARG A 39 -20.86 -2.36 -17.29
CA ARG A 39 -21.28 -1.26 -16.39
C ARG A 39 -21.70 -1.82 -15.05
N TRP A 40 -21.56 -1.03 -13.98
CA TRP A 40 -21.94 -1.45 -12.62
C TRP A 40 -23.36 -2.03 -12.52
N ARG A 41 -24.33 -1.40 -13.18
CA ARG A 41 -25.74 -1.86 -13.20
C ARG A 41 -25.96 -3.22 -13.88
N ASP A 42 -25.00 -3.65 -14.69
CA ASP A 42 -25.05 -4.91 -15.45
C ASP A 42 -24.35 -6.05 -14.67
N LEU A 43 -23.68 -5.72 -13.55
CA LEU A 43 -22.99 -6.67 -12.69
C LEU A 43 -23.90 -7.18 -11.57
N ASP A 44 -23.98 -8.50 -11.44
CA ASP A 44 -24.62 -9.16 -10.29
C ASP A 44 -23.58 -9.51 -9.19
N ARG A 45 -22.43 -10.07 -9.59
CA ARG A 45 -21.38 -10.52 -8.67
C ARG A 45 -20.00 -10.59 -9.33
N ILE A 46 -18.95 -10.39 -8.54
CA ILE A 46 -17.55 -10.66 -8.90
C ILE A 46 -17.01 -11.69 -7.91
N ASP A 47 -16.49 -12.81 -8.42
CA ASP A 47 -15.84 -13.84 -7.61
C ASP A 47 -14.32 -13.77 -7.81
N PHE A 48 -13.58 -13.36 -6.79
CA PHE A 48 -12.11 -13.39 -6.81
C PHE A 48 -11.61 -14.83 -6.56
N ARG A 49 -10.69 -15.30 -7.41
CA ARG A 49 -10.13 -16.66 -7.36
C ARG A 49 -8.65 -16.63 -7.76
N ALA A 50 -7.91 -17.67 -7.41
CA ALA A 50 -6.59 -17.90 -7.97
C ALA A 50 -6.67 -17.99 -9.51
N PRO A 51 -5.69 -17.42 -10.24
CA PRO A 51 -5.67 -17.52 -11.69
C PRO A 51 -5.53 -18.98 -12.12
N PRO A 52 -6.11 -19.39 -13.27
CA PRO A 52 -6.08 -20.76 -13.75
C PRO A 52 -4.68 -21.25 -14.17
N GLY A 53 -3.69 -20.35 -14.20
CA GLY A 53 -2.27 -20.61 -14.47
C GLY A 53 -1.46 -19.33 -14.33
N ASP A 54 -0.17 -19.40 -14.62
CA ASP A 54 0.76 -18.25 -14.53
C ASP A 54 0.76 -17.37 -15.79
N ASP A 55 0.17 -17.85 -16.88
CA ASP A 55 0.12 -17.14 -18.15
C ASP A 55 -0.94 -16.04 -18.11
N LEU A 56 -0.50 -14.80 -18.36
CA LEU A 56 -1.40 -13.68 -18.60
C LEU A 56 -2.04 -13.82 -19.98
N PRO A 57 -3.30 -13.36 -20.15
CA PRO A 57 -3.89 -13.27 -21.47
C PRO A 57 -3.04 -12.40 -22.41
N PRO A 58 -3.07 -12.65 -23.73
CA PRO A 58 -2.42 -11.80 -24.71
C PRO A 58 -2.84 -10.33 -24.54
N GLY A 59 -1.87 -9.41 -24.59
CA GLY A 59 -2.12 -7.97 -24.48
C GLY A 59 -2.30 -7.44 -23.05
N VAL A 60 -2.36 -8.31 -22.03
CA VAL A 60 -2.38 -7.89 -20.62
C VAL A 60 -0.96 -7.72 -20.12
N GLY A 61 -0.62 -6.51 -19.65
CA GLY A 61 0.68 -6.22 -19.05
C GLY A 61 0.90 -6.91 -17.71
N ARG A 62 2.16 -7.10 -17.33
CA ARG A 62 2.55 -7.58 -16.00
C ARG A 62 2.50 -6.43 -15.00
N ARG A 63 2.28 -6.72 -13.71
CA ARG A 63 2.43 -5.70 -12.66
C ARG A 63 3.84 -5.13 -12.65
N LEU A 64 3.94 -3.81 -12.53
CA LEU A 64 5.20 -3.13 -12.30
C LEU A 64 5.78 -3.56 -10.95
N HIS A 65 7.08 -3.82 -10.93
CA HIS A 65 7.82 -4.18 -9.74
C HIS A 65 9.22 -3.57 -9.83
N GLY A 66 9.78 -3.15 -8.70
CA GLY A 66 11.06 -2.47 -8.69
C GLY A 66 11.50 -2.05 -7.32
N THR A 67 12.59 -1.28 -7.29
CA THR A 67 13.11 -0.62 -6.10
C THR A 67 13.01 0.88 -6.26
N LEU A 68 12.27 1.52 -5.38
CA LEU A 68 12.19 2.96 -5.23
C LEU A 68 13.24 3.44 -4.23
N GLU A 69 13.94 4.51 -4.56
CA GLU A 69 14.83 5.24 -3.67
C GLU A 69 14.30 6.67 -3.46
N THR A 70 14.37 7.14 -2.21
CA THR A 70 14.00 8.51 -1.84
C THR A 70 15.24 9.37 -1.63
N ARG A 71 15.04 10.69 -1.65
CA ARG A 71 16.11 11.67 -1.44
C ARG A 71 16.79 11.57 -0.07
N ASP A 72 16.05 11.09 0.93
CA ASP A 72 16.56 10.80 2.27
C ASP A 72 17.15 9.39 2.41
N ALA A 73 17.55 8.78 1.28
CA ALA A 73 18.14 7.45 1.17
C ALA A 73 17.25 6.32 1.72
N GLY A 74 15.93 6.51 1.70
CA GLY A 74 14.96 5.42 1.87
C GLY A 74 14.99 4.49 0.67
N ARG A 75 14.81 3.18 0.89
CA ARG A 75 14.82 2.18 -0.19
C ARG A 75 13.72 1.16 0.03
N TYR A 76 12.81 1.05 -0.93
CA TYR A 76 11.62 0.20 -0.84
C TYR A 76 11.51 -0.65 -2.10
N THR A 77 11.35 -1.97 -1.94
CA THR A 77 11.23 -2.91 -3.06
C THR A 77 9.89 -3.61 -3.02
N GLY A 78 9.18 -3.64 -4.14
CA GLY A 78 7.86 -4.23 -4.21
C GLY A 78 7.13 -3.92 -5.51
N TYR A 79 5.83 -4.15 -5.51
CA TYR A 79 4.98 -3.81 -6.66
C TYR A 79 4.73 -2.31 -6.71
N VAL A 80 4.85 -1.73 -7.89
CA VAL A 80 4.77 -0.28 -8.09
C VAL A 80 3.37 0.11 -8.57
N ALA A 81 2.90 1.26 -8.11
CA ALA A 81 1.98 2.10 -8.87
C ALA A 81 2.62 3.47 -9.08
N TRP A 82 2.75 3.88 -10.32
CA TRP A 82 3.17 5.23 -10.72
C TRP A 82 1.92 6.11 -10.85
N ASP A 83 2.06 7.42 -10.56
CA ASP A 83 0.99 8.44 -10.58
C ASP A 83 -0.36 8.02 -9.95
N ALA A 84 -0.29 7.08 -8.98
CA ALA A 84 -1.39 6.36 -8.36
C ALA A 84 -2.19 5.36 -9.24
N ASP A 85 -2.05 5.32 -10.57
CA ASP A 85 -2.84 4.45 -11.46
C ASP A 85 -2.06 3.63 -12.48
N GLU A 86 -0.83 3.98 -12.89
CA GLU A 86 -0.06 3.12 -13.79
C GLU A 86 0.60 1.97 -13.02
N ILE A 87 0.14 0.76 -13.32
CA ILE A 87 0.48 -0.44 -12.56
C ILE A 87 0.92 -1.60 -13.44
N LEU A 88 0.76 -1.49 -14.76
CA LEU A 88 1.09 -2.54 -15.73
C LEU A 88 2.24 -2.12 -16.65
N THR A 89 2.99 -3.10 -17.15
CA THR A 89 4.02 -2.90 -18.18
C THR A 89 3.48 -2.36 -19.50
N THR A 90 2.17 -2.47 -19.72
CA THR A 90 1.48 -1.94 -20.91
C THR A 90 0.97 -0.51 -20.72
N ASP A 91 0.97 -0.02 -19.47
CA ASP A 91 0.70 1.39 -19.20
C ASP A 91 1.86 2.22 -19.75
N VAL A 92 1.61 3.51 -19.93
CA VAL A 92 2.50 4.42 -20.66
C VAL A 92 2.98 5.49 -19.70
N LEU A 93 4.26 5.83 -19.80
CA LEU A 93 4.84 7.04 -19.24
C LEU A 93 4.81 8.12 -20.33
N ASP A 94 4.11 9.22 -20.06
CA ASP A 94 3.96 10.35 -20.96
C ASP A 94 4.93 11.48 -20.62
N GLY A 95 5.45 12.16 -21.64
CA GLY A 95 6.26 13.36 -21.47
C GLY A 95 6.61 14.05 -22.78
N ASP A 96 7.34 15.15 -22.68
CA ASP A 96 7.91 15.89 -23.80
C ASP A 96 9.43 15.67 -23.89
N GLU A 97 9.91 15.33 -25.09
CA GLU A 97 11.32 15.27 -25.47
C GLU A 97 11.58 16.26 -26.61
N ASP A 98 12.39 17.29 -26.36
CA ASP A 98 12.76 18.32 -27.34
C ASP A 98 11.55 19.01 -28.02
N GLY A 99 10.47 19.25 -27.27
CA GLY A 99 9.26 19.90 -27.77
C GLY A 99 8.33 18.98 -28.58
N ARG A 100 8.47 17.66 -28.39
CA ARG A 100 7.58 16.65 -28.98
C ARG A 100 7.09 15.69 -27.91
N ASP A 101 5.80 15.39 -27.98
CA ASP A 101 5.17 14.36 -27.17
C ASP A 101 5.86 13.01 -27.39
N ARG A 102 6.15 12.33 -26.28
CA ARG A 102 6.82 11.05 -26.19
C ARG A 102 6.06 10.15 -25.22
N GLU A 103 5.53 9.07 -25.76
CA GLU A 103 4.86 8.00 -25.02
C GLU A 103 5.79 6.79 -24.94
N ILE A 104 6.02 6.25 -23.74
CA ILE A 104 6.91 5.10 -23.53
C ILE A 104 6.19 4.05 -22.66
N PRO A 105 5.92 2.84 -23.18
CA PRO A 105 5.38 1.77 -22.35
C PRO A 105 6.32 1.43 -21.19
N PHE A 106 5.79 1.30 -19.96
CA PHE A 106 6.62 0.99 -18.79
C PHE A 106 7.42 -0.32 -18.93
N GLY A 107 6.93 -1.28 -19.72
CA GLY A 107 7.65 -2.51 -20.04
C GLY A 107 9.00 -2.29 -20.75
N GLU A 108 9.17 -1.16 -21.44
CA GLU A 108 10.40 -0.77 -22.13
C GLU A 108 11.38 -0.04 -21.20
N ILE A 109 10.94 0.38 -20.02
CA ILE A 109 11.72 1.18 -19.08
C ILE A 109 12.50 0.28 -18.12
N ALA A 110 13.78 0.59 -17.94
CA ALA A 110 14.66 -0.04 -16.97
C ALA A 110 14.73 0.78 -15.67
N ALA A 111 14.81 2.11 -15.77
CA ALA A 111 14.85 3.02 -14.63
C ALA A 111 14.26 4.39 -14.97
N ILE A 112 13.74 5.07 -13.94
CA ILE A 112 13.33 6.46 -13.96
C ILE A 112 14.04 7.16 -12.82
N GLU A 113 14.69 8.28 -13.11
CA GLU A 113 15.41 9.09 -12.13
C GLU A 113 14.90 10.52 -12.19
N ARG A 114 14.65 11.12 -11.03
CA ARG A 114 14.19 12.50 -10.96
C ARG A 114 15.26 13.45 -11.50
N ASP A 115 14.85 14.36 -12.37
CA ASP A 115 15.70 15.39 -12.95
C ASP A 115 15.15 16.78 -12.66
N GLY A 116 15.22 17.13 -11.37
CA GLY A 116 14.67 18.37 -10.84
C GLY A 116 13.14 18.32 -10.60
N PRO A 117 12.50 19.48 -10.37
CA PRO A 117 11.08 19.54 -10.00
C PRO A 117 10.09 19.19 -11.13
N SER A 118 10.55 19.14 -12.38
CA SER A 118 9.67 19.06 -13.56
C SER A 118 10.27 18.25 -14.71
N GLY A 119 11.02 17.21 -14.37
CA GLY A 119 11.53 16.29 -15.37
C GLY A 119 12.08 15.00 -14.78
N ALA A 120 12.27 14.04 -15.65
CA ALA A 120 12.88 12.76 -15.35
C ALA A 120 13.88 12.35 -16.43
N ARG A 121 14.95 11.68 -16.01
CA ARG A 121 15.80 10.87 -16.90
C ARG A 121 15.24 9.45 -16.90
N VAL A 122 14.90 8.95 -18.08
CA VAL A 122 14.35 7.62 -18.29
C VAL A 122 15.39 6.78 -19.02
N VAL A 123 15.77 5.65 -18.43
CA VAL A 123 16.68 4.68 -19.05
C VAL A 123 15.85 3.52 -19.58
N LEU A 124 15.88 3.30 -20.89
CA LEU A 124 15.20 2.19 -21.53
C LEU A 124 16.00 0.89 -21.38
N ARG A 125 15.32 -0.25 -21.48
CA ARG A 125 15.95 -1.58 -21.50
C ARG A 125 16.90 -1.77 -22.69
N SER A 126 16.74 -0.99 -23.75
CA SER A 126 17.68 -0.91 -24.87
C SER A 126 19.02 -0.27 -24.50
N GLY A 127 19.09 0.45 -23.37
CA GLY A 127 20.21 1.28 -22.96
C GLY A 127 20.14 2.72 -23.47
N GLU A 128 19.08 3.08 -24.20
CA GLU A 128 18.79 4.47 -24.58
C GLU A 128 18.38 5.29 -23.35
N GLU A 129 18.86 6.53 -23.28
CA GLU A 129 18.50 7.48 -22.24
C GLU A 129 17.68 8.62 -22.86
N VAL A 130 16.53 8.89 -22.27
CA VAL A 130 15.57 9.93 -22.69
C VAL A 130 15.36 10.89 -21.53
N ARG A 131 15.24 12.18 -21.83
CA ARG A 131 14.88 13.19 -20.82
C ARG A 131 13.47 13.68 -21.10
N LEU A 132 12.57 13.46 -20.15
CA LEU A 132 11.17 13.84 -20.27
C LEU A 132 10.84 15.00 -19.34
N THR A 133 9.95 15.89 -19.80
CA THR A 133 9.37 16.99 -19.02
C THR A 133 7.89 17.19 -19.39
N GLY A 134 7.19 18.11 -18.73
CA GLY A 134 5.92 18.65 -19.25
C GLY A 134 4.68 17.77 -19.11
N SER A 135 4.75 16.69 -18.31
CA SER A 135 3.63 15.82 -17.97
C SER A 135 3.59 15.55 -16.46
N ASN A 136 2.39 15.29 -15.92
CA ASN A 136 2.18 14.87 -14.52
C ASN A 136 2.96 13.61 -14.18
N ASP A 137 3.27 12.78 -15.16
CA ASP A 137 4.04 11.56 -14.98
C ASP A 137 5.49 11.85 -14.61
N VAL A 138 6.02 13.04 -14.91
CA VAL A 138 7.43 13.39 -14.76
C VAL A 138 7.66 14.73 -14.06
N ASP A 139 6.65 15.23 -13.32
CA ASP A 139 6.73 16.49 -12.58
C ASP A 139 6.02 16.48 -11.22
N GLY A 140 6.06 17.62 -10.52
CA GLY A 140 5.47 17.80 -9.21
C GLY A 140 3.94 17.65 -9.13
N SER A 141 3.26 17.45 -10.26
CA SER A 141 1.83 17.13 -10.33
C SER A 141 1.57 15.62 -10.19
N ASN A 142 2.63 14.80 -10.13
CA ASN A 142 2.51 13.38 -9.86
C ASN A 142 1.79 13.15 -8.52
N ARG A 143 0.75 12.33 -8.55
CA ARG A 143 -0.18 11.99 -7.46
C ARG A 143 0.40 11.01 -6.46
N GLY A 144 1.62 10.53 -6.69
CA GLY A 144 2.35 9.67 -5.78
C GLY A 144 2.87 8.42 -6.47
N ILE A 145 4.05 8.00 -6.03
CA ILE A 145 4.67 6.76 -6.46
C ILE A 145 4.61 5.81 -5.27
N SER A 146 3.87 4.72 -5.42
CA SER A 146 3.66 3.75 -4.34
C SER A 146 4.42 2.45 -4.59
N VAL A 147 4.89 1.85 -3.50
CA VAL A 147 5.51 0.53 -3.47
C VAL A 147 4.77 -0.33 -2.44
N ALA A 148 4.09 -1.37 -2.92
CA ALA A 148 3.50 -2.41 -2.10
C ALA A 148 4.56 -3.49 -1.80
N ASP A 149 5.07 -3.48 -0.57
CA ASP A 149 6.05 -4.44 -0.03
C ASP A 149 5.32 -5.46 0.86
N PRO A 150 5.28 -6.76 0.50
CA PRO A 150 4.62 -7.81 1.27
C PRO A 150 5.09 -7.96 2.73
N ALA A 151 6.27 -7.46 3.09
CA ALA A 151 6.82 -7.51 4.44
C ALA A 151 6.56 -6.23 5.25
N LEU A 152 5.83 -5.26 4.69
CA LEU A 152 5.54 -3.96 5.29
C LEU A 152 4.08 -3.55 5.14
N GLY A 153 3.52 -3.63 3.93
CA GLY A 153 2.32 -2.94 3.52
C GLY A 153 2.63 -2.04 2.31
N GLN A 154 2.24 -0.77 2.36
CA GLN A 154 2.47 0.19 1.28
C GLN A 154 3.29 1.39 1.75
N VAL A 155 4.16 1.89 0.87
CA VAL A 155 4.84 3.18 1.02
C VAL A 155 4.50 4.03 -0.19
N THR A 156 4.10 5.27 0.02
CA THR A 156 3.82 6.24 -1.04
C THR A 156 4.70 7.46 -0.85
N VAL A 157 5.32 7.92 -1.94
CA VAL A 157 6.16 9.13 -1.93
C VAL A 157 5.65 10.12 -2.95
N GLY A 158 5.68 11.40 -2.59
CA GLY A 158 5.46 12.48 -3.54
C GLY A 158 6.68 12.72 -4.43
N TRP A 159 6.49 13.43 -5.53
CA TRP A 159 7.56 13.76 -6.48
C TRP A 159 8.78 14.45 -5.85
N ASP A 160 8.55 15.26 -4.83
CA ASP A 160 9.63 16.01 -4.17
C ASP A 160 10.57 15.14 -3.34
N GLU A 161 10.10 13.98 -2.89
CA GLU A 161 10.85 12.97 -2.11
C GLU A 161 11.39 11.83 -2.98
N PHE A 162 10.83 11.65 -4.18
CA PHE A 162 11.30 10.68 -5.16
C PHE A 162 12.72 11.00 -5.64
N GLU A 163 13.60 10.01 -5.68
CA GLU A 163 14.94 10.12 -6.29
C GLU A 163 15.05 9.23 -7.52
N SER A 164 14.75 7.92 -7.37
CA SER A 164 14.79 6.99 -8.50
C SER A 164 13.89 5.77 -8.31
N LEU A 165 13.56 5.13 -9.42
CA LEU A 165 12.89 3.84 -9.48
C LEU A 165 13.64 2.96 -10.49
N THR A 166 14.13 1.81 -10.02
CA THR A 166 14.72 0.79 -10.88
C THR A 166 13.78 -0.41 -10.99
N PHE A 167 13.35 -0.74 -12.20
CA PHE A 167 12.42 -1.85 -12.44
C PHE A 167 13.12 -3.21 -12.42
N SER A 168 12.49 -4.19 -11.80
CA SER A 168 12.97 -5.57 -11.70
C SER A 168 11.82 -6.57 -11.67
N GLU A 169 12.07 -7.80 -12.08
CA GLU A 169 11.11 -8.89 -11.85
C GLU A 169 11.05 -9.22 -10.34
N PRO A 170 9.87 -9.56 -9.80
CA PRO A 170 9.74 -9.98 -8.40
C PRO A 170 10.45 -11.32 -8.18
N GLU A 171 11.12 -11.49 -7.04
CA GLU A 171 11.70 -12.80 -6.66
C GLU A 171 10.61 -13.87 -6.49
N ARG A 172 9.43 -13.45 -6.04
CA ARG A 172 8.23 -14.27 -5.87
C ARG A 172 7.00 -13.45 -6.19
N SER A 173 6.11 -14.00 -7.00
CA SER A 173 4.80 -13.40 -7.21
C SER A 173 3.85 -13.76 -6.08
N LEU A 174 3.18 -12.76 -5.50
CA LEU A 174 2.08 -13.02 -4.58
C LEU A 174 0.86 -13.49 -5.37
N GLY A 175 0.43 -14.72 -5.10
CA GLY A 175 -0.81 -15.27 -5.62
C GLY A 175 -1.99 -14.98 -4.70
N TYR A 176 -3.20 -15.28 -5.18
CA TYR A 176 -4.43 -15.19 -4.39
C TYR A 176 -4.30 -15.88 -3.02
N ASP A 177 -3.69 -17.06 -2.96
CA ASP A 177 -3.55 -17.85 -1.72
C ASP A 177 -2.51 -17.33 -0.74
N ALA A 178 -1.71 -16.32 -1.11
CA ALA A 178 -0.81 -15.65 -0.17
C ALA A 178 -1.57 -14.82 0.88
N PHE A 179 -2.82 -14.43 0.58
CA PHE A 179 -3.70 -13.72 1.48
C PHE A 179 -4.54 -14.72 2.28
N ASP A 180 -4.28 -14.81 3.58
CA ASP A 180 -4.93 -15.74 4.51
C ASP A 180 -6.30 -15.23 5.04
N GLY A 181 -6.65 -13.99 4.71
CA GLY A 181 -7.86 -13.31 5.19
C GLY A 181 -7.70 -12.64 6.57
N GLY A 182 -6.52 -12.79 7.17
CA GLY A 182 -6.09 -12.30 8.46
C GLY A 182 -6.80 -12.89 9.67
N ALA A 183 -6.24 -12.60 10.84
CA ALA A 183 -6.68 -13.09 12.13
C ALA A 183 -6.93 -11.91 13.09
N PRO A 184 -7.77 -12.09 14.13
CA PRO A 184 -7.90 -11.10 15.20
C PRO A 184 -6.54 -10.79 15.84
N LEU A 185 -6.27 -9.52 16.12
CA LEU A 185 -5.03 -9.11 16.77
C LEU A 185 -5.00 -9.61 18.21
N HIS A 186 -3.89 -10.21 18.60
CA HIS A 186 -3.60 -10.59 19.98
C HIS A 186 -2.30 -9.96 20.44
N GLY A 187 -2.27 -9.50 21.68
CA GLY A 187 -1.10 -8.81 22.18
C GLY A 187 -1.13 -8.53 23.68
N THR A 188 -0.09 -7.84 24.11
CA THR A 188 0.02 -7.25 25.45
C THR A 188 0.16 -5.75 25.31
N VAL A 189 -0.77 -5.00 25.92
CA VAL A 189 -0.71 -3.54 26.03
C VAL A 189 -0.18 -3.19 27.41
N VAL A 190 0.71 -2.20 27.47
CA VAL A 190 1.28 -1.64 28.69
C VAL A 190 1.04 -0.14 28.70
N ASP A 191 0.63 0.40 29.84
CA ASP A 191 0.48 1.84 30.06
C ASP A 191 1.75 2.49 30.64
N GLU A 192 1.70 3.80 30.86
CA GLU A 192 2.76 4.59 31.48
C GLU A 192 3.01 4.21 32.96
N GLU A 193 2.02 3.62 33.63
CA GLU A 193 2.13 3.12 35.02
C GLU A 193 2.68 1.68 35.09
N GLU A 194 3.09 1.12 33.95
CA GLU A 194 3.58 -0.26 33.78
C GLU A 194 2.54 -1.35 34.05
N THR A 195 1.25 -1.00 34.08
CA THR A 195 0.15 -1.97 34.12
C THR A 195 0.03 -2.64 32.76
N ALA A 196 -0.08 -3.97 32.76
CA ALA A 196 -0.10 -4.77 31.54
C ALA A 196 -1.40 -5.58 31.40
N TRP A 197 -1.98 -5.57 30.21
CA TRP A 197 -3.15 -6.37 29.85
C TRP A 197 -2.87 -7.18 28.59
N SER A 198 -3.24 -8.46 28.61
CA SER A 198 -3.12 -9.35 27.45
C SER A 198 -4.48 -9.84 26.99
N GLY A 199 -4.65 -9.96 25.68
CA GLY A 199 -5.88 -10.48 25.09
C GLY A 199 -6.01 -10.09 23.63
N ARG A 200 -7.25 -10.07 23.14
CA ARG A 200 -7.56 -9.50 21.82
C ARG A 200 -7.37 -7.99 21.87
N VAL A 201 -6.75 -7.44 20.84
CA VAL A 201 -6.43 -6.03 20.71
C VAL A 201 -7.31 -5.41 19.65
N ARG A 202 -7.73 -4.18 19.90
CA ARG A 202 -8.26 -3.29 18.88
C ARG A 202 -7.56 -1.94 18.99
N TRP A 203 -6.79 -1.62 17.97
CA TRP A 203 -6.09 -0.36 17.77
C TRP A 203 -7.08 0.71 17.27
N ASP A 204 -6.82 1.97 17.62
CA ASP A 204 -7.61 3.18 17.31
C ASP A 204 -9.16 3.09 17.43
N ASN A 205 -9.67 2.07 18.15
CA ASN A 205 -11.08 1.67 18.25
C ASN A 205 -11.69 0.99 16.99
N ASP A 206 -10.96 0.85 15.89
CA ASP A 206 -11.40 0.23 14.63
C ASP A 206 -10.55 -0.97 14.21
N GLU A 207 -9.22 -0.89 14.19
CA GLU A 207 -8.37 -1.97 13.67
C GLU A 207 -8.25 -3.11 14.67
N SER A 208 -8.78 -4.26 14.33
CA SER A 208 -8.87 -5.46 15.17
C SER A 208 -8.32 -6.71 14.49
N HIS A 209 -7.91 -6.64 13.23
CA HIS A 209 -7.44 -7.77 12.43
C HIS A 209 -6.06 -7.50 11.82
N SER A 210 -5.33 -8.58 11.54
CA SER A 210 -3.95 -8.52 11.06
C SER A 210 -3.77 -7.90 9.68
N TRP A 211 -4.80 -7.93 8.82
CA TRP A 211 -4.75 -7.35 7.47
C TRP A 211 -5.03 -5.85 7.46
N GLU A 212 -5.48 -5.27 8.59
CA GLU A 212 -5.77 -3.83 8.68
C GLU A 212 -4.46 -3.03 8.77
N LEU A 213 -4.52 -1.77 8.33
CA LEU A 213 -3.36 -0.91 8.09
C LEU A 213 -3.17 0.08 9.25
N LEU A 214 -1.93 0.23 9.68
CA LEU A 214 -1.46 1.27 10.59
C LEU A 214 -0.82 2.38 9.74
N ASN A 215 -1.46 3.55 9.70
CA ASN A 215 -1.04 4.64 8.85
C ASN A 215 -0.10 5.61 9.57
N GLY A 216 0.80 6.25 8.82
CA GLY A 216 1.60 7.38 9.32
C GLY A 216 2.69 7.83 8.36
N ASP A 217 3.28 8.97 8.65
CA ASP A 217 4.35 9.57 7.88
C ASP A 217 5.72 9.24 8.48
N TYR A 218 6.71 9.00 7.63
CA TYR A 218 8.12 8.92 8.03
C TYR A 218 9.05 9.38 6.91
N ARG A 219 9.87 10.41 7.19
CA ARG A 219 10.84 11.00 6.24
C ARG A 219 10.21 11.37 4.89
N GLY A 220 9.10 12.11 4.94
CA GLY A 220 8.39 12.58 3.74
C GLY A 220 7.65 11.50 2.95
N ALA A 221 7.65 10.25 3.40
CA ALA A 221 6.89 9.17 2.81
C ALA A 221 5.69 8.82 3.69
N GLU A 222 4.56 8.54 3.04
CA GLU A 222 3.35 8.04 3.67
C GLU A 222 3.45 6.50 3.75
N PHE A 223 3.12 5.94 4.91
CA PHE A 223 3.13 4.49 5.16
C PHE A 223 1.74 4.01 5.52
N GLU A 224 1.37 2.87 4.95
CA GLU A 224 0.22 2.07 5.36
C GLU A 224 0.76 0.68 5.75
N VAL A 225 1.10 0.50 7.02
CA VAL A 225 1.79 -0.68 7.52
C VAL A 225 0.78 -1.76 7.88
N GLU A 226 0.86 -2.94 7.27
CA GLU A 226 -0.02 -4.05 7.61
C GLU A 226 0.29 -4.58 9.02
N LEU A 227 -0.71 -4.63 9.90
CA LEU A 227 -0.54 -5.01 11.31
C LEU A 227 0.02 -6.44 11.50
N SER A 228 -0.18 -7.33 10.52
CA SER A 228 0.41 -8.68 10.49
C SER A 228 1.94 -8.65 10.48
N THR A 229 2.54 -7.60 9.91
CA THR A 229 3.99 -7.40 9.80
C THR A 229 4.59 -6.78 11.05
N VAL A 230 3.76 -6.21 11.93
CA VAL A 230 4.19 -5.50 13.14
C VAL A 230 4.41 -6.47 14.29
N SER A 231 5.52 -6.30 15.01
CA SER A 231 5.83 -7.04 16.24
C SER A 231 5.57 -6.23 17.50
N TRP A 232 5.83 -4.93 17.46
CA TRP A 232 5.76 -4.05 18.62
C TRP A 232 5.49 -2.62 18.17
N ILE A 233 4.62 -1.92 18.88
CA ILE A 233 4.40 -0.48 18.75
C ILE A 233 4.71 0.18 20.09
N ARG A 234 5.48 1.26 20.09
CA ARG A 234 5.83 2.03 21.29
C ARG A 234 5.51 3.49 21.07
N ARG A 235 4.70 4.09 21.94
CA ARG A 235 4.48 5.54 21.92
C ARG A 235 5.76 6.25 22.37
N ARG A 236 6.21 7.22 21.57
CA ARG A 236 7.36 8.08 21.90
C ARG A 236 6.93 9.43 22.44
N SER A 237 5.85 9.96 21.90
CA SER A 237 5.24 11.22 22.32
C SER A 237 3.74 11.18 22.01
N SER A 238 3.04 12.29 22.27
CA SER A 238 1.63 12.42 21.88
C SER A 238 1.39 12.47 20.36
N ARG A 239 2.45 12.49 19.53
CA ARG A 239 2.34 12.60 18.07
C ARG A 239 3.18 11.59 17.29
N VAL A 240 3.89 10.71 17.99
CA VAL A 240 4.90 9.85 17.40
C VAL A 240 4.86 8.47 18.04
N ALA A 241 4.92 7.43 17.23
CA ALA A 241 5.11 6.04 17.65
C ALA A 241 6.27 5.39 16.89
N GLU A 242 7.05 4.58 17.59
CA GLU A 242 7.96 3.64 16.95
C GLU A 242 7.24 2.33 16.66
N VAL A 243 7.34 1.88 15.42
CA VAL A 243 6.75 0.64 14.92
C VAL A 243 7.87 -0.30 14.53
N PHE A 244 7.95 -1.43 15.23
CA PHE A 244 8.96 -2.46 15.02
C PHE A 244 8.36 -3.58 14.18
N LEU A 245 8.87 -3.76 12.97
CA LEU A 245 8.44 -4.82 12.07
C LEU A 245 9.10 -6.14 12.43
N ARG A 246 8.45 -7.24 12.05
CA ARG A 246 8.91 -8.61 12.31
C ARG A 246 10.20 -8.96 11.57
N ASP A 247 10.52 -8.25 10.48
CA ASP A 247 11.77 -8.41 9.74
C ASP A 247 12.95 -7.59 10.32
N GLY A 248 12.70 -6.84 11.40
CA GLY A 248 13.71 -6.06 12.11
C GLY A 248 13.78 -4.59 11.72
N ARG A 249 13.01 -4.13 10.72
CA ARG A 249 12.86 -2.70 10.44
C ARG A 249 12.19 -1.97 11.60
N VAL A 250 12.52 -0.69 11.76
CA VAL A 250 11.90 0.21 12.74
C VAL A 250 11.53 1.50 12.05
N LEU A 251 10.27 1.91 12.20
CA LEU A 251 9.72 3.14 11.64
C LEU A 251 9.34 4.07 12.79
N GLU A 252 9.62 5.37 12.65
CA GLU A 252 9.14 6.39 13.58
C GLU A 252 7.98 7.13 12.89
N LEU A 253 6.76 6.63 13.09
CA LEU A 253 5.57 7.14 12.41
C LEU A 253 4.96 8.33 13.15
N GLU A 254 4.53 9.32 12.38
CA GLU A 254 3.77 10.48 12.84
C GLU A 254 2.59 10.81 11.89
N GLY A 255 1.93 11.96 12.08
CA GLY A 255 1.04 12.54 11.07
C GLY A 255 -0.36 11.90 10.90
N SER A 256 -0.60 10.71 11.43
CA SER A 256 -1.87 9.99 11.35
C SER A 256 -2.59 9.86 12.71
N ASN A 257 -3.93 9.73 12.68
CA ASN A 257 -4.74 9.39 13.87
C ASN A 257 -4.30 8.08 14.51
N ASP A 258 -3.71 7.17 13.75
CA ASP A 258 -3.29 5.87 14.27
C ASP A 258 -2.09 6.02 15.22
N VAL A 259 -1.31 7.10 15.10
CA VAL A 259 -0.04 7.30 15.85
C VAL A 259 0.06 8.69 16.48
N ASP A 260 -1.05 9.45 16.56
CA ASP A 260 -1.08 10.78 17.16
C ASP A 260 -2.20 10.94 18.22
N ARG A 261 -2.31 12.16 18.77
CA ARG A 261 -3.28 12.54 19.82
C ARG A 261 -4.75 12.36 19.44
N ARG A 262 -5.07 12.09 18.17
CA ARG A 262 -6.42 11.78 17.70
C ARG A 262 -6.72 10.29 17.82
N ASN A 263 -5.74 9.48 18.19
CA ASN A 263 -5.95 8.07 18.47
C ASN A 263 -7.01 7.91 19.58
N LYS A 264 -8.06 7.14 19.29
CA LYS A 264 -9.24 6.89 20.11
C LYS A 264 -8.98 5.88 21.23
N GLY A 265 -7.73 5.43 21.39
CA GLY A 265 -7.25 4.56 22.45
C GLY A 265 -7.12 3.10 22.02
N ILE A 266 -6.39 2.33 22.83
CA ILE A 266 -6.11 0.92 22.59
C ILE A 266 -6.99 0.07 23.48
N PHE A 267 -7.75 -0.84 22.88
CA PHE A 267 -8.70 -1.68 23.60
C PHE A 267 -8.15 -3.10 23.72
N VAL A 268 -8.14 -3.64 24.94
CA VAL A 268 -7.77 -5.04 25.21
C VAL A 268 -8.96 -5.79 25.76
N ILE A 269 -9.27 -6.95 25.18
CA ILE A 269 -10.31 -7.86 25.65
C ILE A 269 -9.62 -9.14 26.17
N PRO A 270 -9.42 -9.27 27.49
CA PRO A 270 -8.86 -10.47 28.11
C PRO A 270 -9.80 -11.68 27.96
N GLU A 271 -9.26 -12.89 28.14
CA GLU A 271 -10.02 -14.16 28.05
C GLU A 271 -11.20 -14.23 29.04
N GLY A 272 -11.08 -13.57 30.19
CA GLY A 272 -12.13 -13.49 31.22
C GLY A 272 -13.28 -12.53 30.90
N GLY A 273 -13.24 -11.84 29.75
CA GLY A 273 -14.20 -10.81 29.37
C GLY A 273 -13.94 -9.44 30.02
N GLY A 274 -14.71 -8.43 29.60
CA GLY A 274 -14.54 -7.02 29.99
C GLY A 274 -13.43 -6.33 29.20
N ALA A 275 -13.79 -5.33 28.39
CA ALA A 275 -12.82 -4.56 27.63
C ALA A 275 -12.12 -3.54 28.54
N VAL A 276 -10.80 -3.47 28.48
CA VAL A 276 -9.98 -2.40 29.05
C VAL A 276 -9.64 -1.44 27.93
N ALA A 277 -9.93 -0.15 28.14
CA ALA A 277 -9.53 0.90 27.22
C ALA A 277 -8.33 1.64 27.82
N VAL A 278 -7.23 1.70 27.08
CA VAL A 278 -6.02 2.46 27.43
C VAL A 278 -6.02 3.71 26.55
N PRO A 279 -6.26 4.92 27.10
CA PRO A 279 -6.18 6.16 26.35
C PRO A 279 -4.79 6.35 25.72
N TRP A 280 -4.72 7.01 24.57
CA TRP A 280 -3.45 7.26 23.88
C TRP A 280 -2.41 7.96 24.77
N GLU A 281 -2.84 8.88 25.63
CA GLU A 281 -1.93 9.63 26.51
C GLU A 281 -1.28 8.75 27.59
N GLU A 282 -1.97 7.68 28.01
CA GLU A 282 -1.55 6.69 28.99
C GLU A 282 -0.89 5.47 28.33
N PHE A 283 -1.05 5.29 27.02
CA PHE A 283 -0.48 4.18 26.28
C PHE A 283 1.05 4.30 26.18
N ARG A 284 1.75 3.22 26.55
CA ARG A 284 3.21 3.12 26.44
C ARG A 284 3.62 2.19 25.30
N GLU A 285 3.13 0.96 25.30
CA GLU A 285 3.49 -0.01 24.28
C GLU A 285 2.48 -1.13 24.05
N LEU A 286 2.47 -1.68 22.83
CA LEU A 286 1.73 -2.86 22.41
C LEU A 286 2.69 -3.88 21.80
N ARG A 287 2.81 -5.07 22.40
CA ARG A 287 3.53 -6.20 21.81
C ARG A 287 2.54 -7.15 21.16
N LEU A 288 2.63 -7.31 19.84
CA LEU A 288 1.76 -8.19 19.08
C LEU A 288 2.30 -9.63 19.08
N ARG A 289 1.42 -10.58 19.33
CA ARG A 289 1.72 -12.01 19.23
C ARG A 289 1.69 -12.45 17.78
N ARG A 290 2.29 -13.61 17.53
CA ARG A 290 2.10 -14.36 16.29
C ARG A 290 1.20 -15.54 16.65
N ASP A 291 0.11 -15.69 15.93
CA ASP A 291 -0.68 -16.92 15.98
C ASP A 291 0.02 -18.03 15.19
#